data_AF-A0A0B7AG94-F1
#
_entry.id   AF-A0A0B7AG94-F1
#
_cell.length_a   1.000
_cell.length_b   1.000
_cell.length_c   1.000
_cell.angle_alpha   90.00
_cell.angle_beta   90.00
_cell.angle_gamma   90.00
#
_symmetry.space_group_name_H-M   'P 1'
#
loop_
_entity.id
_entity.type
_entity.pdbx_description
1 polymer ?
#
loop_
_entity_poly.entity_id
_entity_poly.type
_entity_poly.pdbx_seq_one_letter_code
_entity_poly.pdbx_strand_id
1 'polypeptide(L)'
;CFVMNTMPVPDWNRELELCNQFLKYDERNFHGWDYRRFIVRKANLPPEAELEFSMSKINNNFSNYSSWHYRSKLLPVVYPDKTQPMGVHEEALLKEYELVQNGFFTDPDDQSNWFYHRWLMGRGEQVQEGNCIVVSRLDNSAIISFTKHIQVGNHADIHFEVNGSKLDHLTWHNADRSPFFSTMWITYDLCLPKSQECSIKATLIENNSEVCSLYLHLGDTDDSKSASSLTSTGSSRFSQELSALKSETLQQELQSILELMEIETDNKWVMLTIVLLMKALDPIKYEADIMTSLDKLEALDFKRINYYKDLKSKFIIENILDVAAGSIVSSVDLKEKGLTKLYHTELLPLVTVLDLTNNQLRDIQHFNYLQSLTELKLCGNYIESCEGLQHLPKLEKLFLRNNRLSSPLNFHQLQSCPRLKYLNISENPICENENLIEGLRELLNNVEITFKSL
;
A
#
# COMPACT_ATOMS: atom_id res chain seq x y z
N CYS A 1 -13.63 -8.08 -33.04
CA CYS A 1 -12.60 -8.57 -33.98
C CYS A 1 -12.91 -9.94 -34.63
N PHE A 2 -14.16 -10.41 -34.67
CA PHE A 2 -14.48 -11.78 -35.15
C PHE A 2 -14.03 -12.04 -36.59
N VAL A 3 -14.44 -11.19 -37.54
CA VAL A 3 -14.11 -11.33 -38.97
C VAL A 3 -12.60 -11.41 -39.21
N MET A 4 -11.83 -10.53 -38.57
CA MET A 4 -10.37 -10.48 -38.71
C MET A 4 -9.66 -11.72 -38.15
N ASN A 5 -10.26 -12.41 -37.17
CA ASN A 5 -9.70 -13.64 -36.62
C ASN A 5 -9.93 -14.85 -37.52
N THR A 6 -10.97 -14.81 -38.37
CA THR A 6 -11.37 -15.94 -39.23
C THR A 6 -11.01 -15.74 -40.69
N MET A 7 -10.56 -14.54 -41.07
CA MET A 7 -10.20 -14.21 -42.44
C MET A 7 -8.85 -14.87 -42.80
N PRO A 8 -8.76 -15.66 -43.89
CA PRO A 8 -7.54 -16.39 -44.23
C PRO A 8 -6.34 -15.50 -44.56
N VAL A 9 -6.57 -14.37 -45.24
CA VAL A 9 -5.54 -13.39 -45.62
C VAL A 9 -6.04 -11.98 -45.33
N PRO A 10 -5.83 -11.46 -44.10
CA PRO A 10 -6.26 -10.12 -43.73
C PRO A 10 -5.37 -9.02 -44.32
N ASP A 11 -5.96 -7.90 -44.74
CA ASP A 11 -5.24 -6.68 -45.13
C ASP A 11 -5.02 -5.78 -43.90
N TRP A 12 -3.91 -6.00 -43.20
CA TRP A 12 -3.60 -5.26 -41.99
C TRP A 12 -3.31 -3.77 -42.23
N ASN A 13 -2.79 -3.41 -43.40
CA ASN A 13 -2.50 -2.01 -43.72
C ASN A 13 -3.78 -1.19 -43.84
N ARG A 14 -4.80 -1.77 -44.49
CA ARG A 14 -6.14 -1.17 -44.55
C ARG A 14 -6.74 -0.97 -43.16
N GLU A 15 -6.62 -1.95 -42.28
CA GLU A 15 -7.18 -1.85 -40.92
C GLU A 15 -6.41 -0.84 -40.04
N LEU A 16 -5.09 -0.72 -40.22
CA LEU A 16 -4.31 0.33 -39.56
C LEU A 16 -4.73 1.72 -40.04
N GLU A 17 -4.96 1.89 -41.34
CA GLU A 17 -5.43 3.16 -41.88
C GLU A 17 -6.84 3.50 -41.41
N LEU A 18 -7.71 2.49 -41.27
CA LEU A 18 -9.02 2.65 -40.65
C LEU A 18 -8.88 3.14 -39.19
N CYS A 19 -7.97 2.54 -38.41
CA CYS A 19 -7.67 3.01 -37.06
C CYS A 19 -7.18 4.47 -37.06
N ASN A 20 -6.29 4.85 -38.00
CA ASN A 20 -5.79 6.22 -38.13
C ASN A 20 -6.93 7.21 -38.38
N GLN A 21 -7.89 6.85 -39.24
CA GLN A 21 -9.06 7.67 -39.54
C GLN A 21 -9.96 7.85 -38.32
N PHE A 22 -10.29 6.76 -37.61
CA PHE A 22 -11.10 6.85 -36.39
C PHE A 22 -10.42 7.68 -35.30
N LEU A 23 -9.12 7.47 -35.08
CA LEU A 23 -8.34 8.21 -34.09
C LEU A 23 -7.96 9.63 -34.53
N LYS A 24 -8.24 10.00 -35.78
CA LYS A 24 -8.19 11.40 -36.25
C LYS A 24 -9.52 12.11 -35.96
N TYR A 25 -10.63 11.37 -36.03
CA TYR A 25 -11.97 11.92 -35.79
C TYR A 25 -12.27 12.06 -34.30
N ASP A 26 -11.91 11.04 -33.53
CA ASP A 26 -11.97 11.04 -32.07
C ASP A 26 -10.72 10.35 -31.54
N GLU A 27 -9.77 11.16 -31.10
CA GLU A 27 -8.49 10.70 -30.60
C GLU A 27 -8.56 10.04 -29.22
N ARG A 28 -9.69 10.20 -28.51
CA ARG A 28 -9.97 9.58 -27.20
C ARG A 28 -10.82 8.32 -27.32
N ASN A 29 -11.16 7.91 -28.54
CA ASN A 29 -11.94 6.70 -28.80
C ASN A 29 -11.16 5.45 -28.37
N PHE A 30 -11.43 4.98 -27.15
CA PHE A 30 -10.77 3.81 -26.58
C PHE A 30 -11.02 2.54 -27.40
N HIS A 31 -12.18 2.40 -28.06
CA HIS A 31 -12.43 1.27 -28.96
C HIS A 31 -11.51 1.30 -30.19
N GLY A 32 -11.22 2.49 -30.72
CA GLY A 32 -10.25 2.68 -31.80
C GLY A 32 -8.83 2.29 -31.37
N TRP A 33 -8.41 2.71 -30.17
CA TRP A 33 -7.13 2.32 -29.59
C TRP A 33 -7.04 0.82 -29.31
N ASP A 34 -8.09 0.20 -28.77
CA ASP A 34 -8.15 -1.23 -28.50
C ASP A 34 -8.07 -2.05 -29.77
N TYR A 35 -8.81 -1.61 -30.80
CA TYR A 35 -8.78 -2.24 -32.11
C TYR A 35 -7.39 -2.10 -32.75
N ARG A 36 -6.76 -0.93 -32.67
CA ARG A 36 -5.37 -0.75 -33.13
C ARG A 36 -4.41 -1.72 -32.43
N ARG A 37 -4.48 -1.85 -31.09
CA ARG A 37 -3.64 -2.81 -30.35
C ARG A 37 -3.87 -4.25 -30.80
N PHE A 38 -5.11 -4.62 -31.13
CA PHE A 38 -5.42 -5.92 -31.72
C PHE A 38 -4.74 -6.09 -33.09
N ILE A 39 -4.84 -5.10 -33.98
CA ILE A 39 -4.22 -5.14 -35.31
C ILE A 39 -2.70 -5.21 -35.23
N VAL A 40 -2.07 -4.35 -34.42
CA VAL A 40 -0.61 -4.34 -34.17
C VAL A 40 -0.11 -5.73 -33.78
N ARG A 41 -0.79 -6.39 -32.83
CA ARG A 41 -0.44 -7.75 -32.39
C ARG A 41 -0.61 -8.79 -33.49
N LYS A 42 -1.68 -8.71 -34.28
CA LYS A 42 -1.97 -9.69 -35.35
C LYS A 42 -1.07 -9.51 -36.57
N ALA A 43 -0.72 -8.27 -36.89
CA ALA A 43 0.18 -7.89 -37.97
C ALA A 43 1.67 -8.01 -37.58
N ASN A 44 1.97 -8.29 -36.30
CA ASN A 44 3.32 -8.37 -35.76
C ASN A 44 4.15 -7.11 -36.05
N LEU A 45 3.53 -5.94 -35.86
CA LEU A 45 4.21 -4.66 -36.05
C LEU A 45 5.24 -4.42 -34.93
N PRO A 46 6.39 -3.78 -35.24
CA PRO A 46 7.40 -3.48 -34.25
C PRO A 46 6.87 -2.46 -33.22
N PRO A 47 7.10 -2.67 -31.92
CA PRO A 47 6.63 -1.78 -30.87
C PRO A 47 7.22 -0.37 -30.96
N GLU A 48 8.40 -0.21 -31.55
CA GLU A 48 9.04 1.08 -31.83
C GLU A 48 8.18 1.95 -32.75
N ALA A 49 7.59 1.36 -33.79
CA ALA A 49 6.72 2.09 -34.72
C ALA A 49 5.43 2.58 -34.03
N GLU A 50 4.92 1.82 -33.07
CA GLU A 50 3.76 2.24 -32.27
C GLU A 50 4.12 3.29 -31.23
N LEU A 51 5.36 3.26 -30.71
CA LEU A 51 5.86 4.31 -29.83
C LEU A 51 5.97 5.64 -30.59
N GLU A 52 6.51 5.61 -31.82
CA GLU A 52 6.51 6.76 -32.74
C GLU A 52 5.10 7.24 -33.09
N PHE A 53 4.16 6.31 -33.35
CA PHE A 53 2.76 6.67 -33.58
C PHE A 53 2.15 7.41 -32.39
N SER A 54 2.36 6.94 -31.16
CA SER A 54 1.88 7.61 -29.96
C SER A 54 2.49 9.00 -29.78
N MET A 55 3.78 9.17 -30.11
CA MET A 55 4.45 10.47 -30.11
C MET A 55 3.84 11.42 -31.14
N SER A 56 3.54 10.93 -32.34
CA SER A 56 2.87 11.74 -33.36
C SER A 56 1.49 12.24 -32.90
N LYS A 57 0.77 11.45 -32.10
CA LYS A 57 -0.52 11.85 -31.54
C LYS A 57 -0.36 12.92 -30.46
N ILE A 58 0.61 12.76 -29.57
CA ILE A 58 0.95 13.76 -28.54
C ILE A 58 1.38 15.09 -29.17
N ASN A 59 2.23 15.05 -30.20
CA ASN A 59 2.67 16.27 -30.89
C ASN A 59 1.52 17.01 -31.60
N ASN A 60 0.49 16.29 -32.04
CA ASN A 60 -0.70 16.89 -32.64
C ASN A 60 -1.66 17.43 -31.57
N ASN A 61 -1.81 16.71 -30.46
CA ASN A 61 -2.58 17.14 -29.30
C ASN A 61 -2.06 16.44 -28.03
N PHE A 62 -1.44 17.22 -27.15
CA PHE A 62 -0.93 16.72 -25.87
C PHE A 62 -2.06 16.35 -24.90
N SER A 63 -3.28 16.88 -25.08
CA SER A 63 -4.49 16.54 -24.32
C SER A 63 -5.14 15.24 -24.79
N ASN A 64 -4.31 14.21 -24.87
CA ASN A 64 -4.67 12.89 -25.34
C ASN A 64 -4.20 11.81 -24.36
N TYR A 65 -4.99 11.60 -23.30
CA TYR A 65 -4.73 10.56 -22.29
C TYR A 65 -4.49 9.18 -22.91
N SER A 66 -5.20 8.82 -23.98
CA SER A 66 -5.07 7.52 -24.62
C SER A 66 -3.67 7.30 -25.22
N SER A 67 -3.07 8.36 -25.78
CA SER A 67 -1.71 8.31 -26.34
C SER A 67 -0.65 8.17 -25.25
N TRP A 68 -0.75 8.95 -24.17
CA TRP A 68 0.12 8.82 -23.00
C TRP A 68 -0.01 7.45 -22.32
N HIS A 69 -1.24 6.95 -22.16
CA HIS A 69 -1.48 5.61 -21.64
C HIS A 69 -0.84 4.55 -22.53
N TYR A 70 -0.95 4.69 -23.86
CA TYR A 70 -0.36 3.73 -24.77
C TYR A 70 1.17 3.75 -24.72
N ARG A 71 1.80 4.94 -24.66
CA ARG A 71 3.25 5.08 -24.38
C ARG A 71 3.66 4.32 -23.12
N SER A 72 2.91 4.50 -22.04
CA SER A 72 3.17 3.85 -20.75
C SER A 72 3.19 2.31 -20.82
N LYS A 73 2.51 1.73 -21.82
CA LYS A 73 2.50 0.28 -22.08
C LYS A 73 3.56 -0.17 -23.08
N LEU A 74 4.02 0.72 -23.95
CA LEU A 74 5.02 0.44 -24.98
C LEU A 74 6.46 0.59 -24.44
N LEU A 75 6.71 1.57 -23.58
CA LEU A 75 8.05 1.83 -23.03
C LEU A 75 8.71 0.61 -22.37
N PRO A 76 8.02 -0.18 -21.52
CA PRO A 76 8.60 -1.41 -20.94
C PRO A 76 8.96 -2.48 -21.98
N VAL A 77 8.32 -2.45 -23.15
CA VAL A 77 8.56 -3.41 -24.24
C VAL A 77 9.71 -2.96 -25.12
N VAL A 78 9.78 -1.66 -25.44
CA VAL A 78 10.81 -1.08 -26.30
C VAL A 78 12.15 -0.88 -25.57
N TYR A 79 12.09 -0.46 -24.31
CA TYR A 79 13.26 -0.20 -23.47
C TYR A 79 13.18 -0.99 -22.16
N PRO A 80 13.21 -2.34 -22.21
CA PRO A 80 13.03 -3.16 -21.02
C PRO A 80 14.19 -2.99 -20.04
N ASP A 81 13.86 -2.77 -18.77
CA ASP A 81 14.80 -2.98 -17.67
C ASP A 81 14.87 -4.48 -17.36
N LYS A 82 16.07 -5.06 -17.44
CA LYS A 82 16.28 -6.50 -17.18
C LYS A 82 16.22 -6.84 -15.69
N THR A 83 16.29 -5.85 -14.81
CA THR A 83 16.31 -6.05 -13.36
C THR A 83 14.92 -6.07 -12.75
N GLN A 84 13.90 -5.51 -13.42
CA GLN A 84 12.55 -5.39 -12.90
C GLN A 84 11.49 -5.86 -13.91
N PRO A 85 10.48 -6.65 -13.49
CA PRO A 85 9.35 -6.99 -14.34
C PRO A 85 8.62 -5.73 -14.81
N MET A 86 8.40 -5.62 -16.13
CA MET A 86 7.76 -4.44 -16.74
C MET A 86 8.46 -3.10 -16.42
N GLY A 87 9.73 -3.13 -16.02
CA GLY A 87 10.55 -1.95 -15.80
C GLY A 87 10.99 -1.31 -17.12
N VAL A 88 11.30 -0.02 -17.06
CA VAL A 88 11.79 0.76 -18.21
C VAL A 88 13.21 1.21 -17.90
N HIS A 89 14.12 1.05 -18.86
CA HIS A 89 15.49 1.50 -18.72
C HIS A 89 15.55 2.98 -18.35
N GLU A 90 16.37 3.32 -17.35
CA GLU A 90 16.38 4.65 -16.72
C GLU A 90 16.58 5.78 -17.74
N GLU A 91 17.55 5.66 -18.65
CA GLU A 91 17.80 6.68 -19.68
C GLU A 91 16.58 6.97 -20.57
N ALA A 92 15.73 5.97 -20.84
CA ALA A 92 14.51 6.18 -21.60
C ALA A 92 13.47 6.91 -20.75
N LEU A 93 13.34 6.57 -19.46
CA LEU A 93 12.45 7.26 -18.54
C LEU A 93 12.83 8.73 -18.34
N LEU A 94 14.13 9.05 -18.27
CA LEU A 94 14.58 10.43 -18.05
C LEU A 94 14.16 11.34 -19.22
N LYS A 95 14.21 10.85 -20.46
CA LYS A 95 13.74 11.60 -21.65
C LYS A 95 12.24 11.89 -21.63
N GLU A 96 11.45 11.07 -20.94
CA GLU A 96 10.01 11.29 -20.83
C GLU A 96 9.66 12.48 -19.93
N TYR A 97 10.54 12.87 -19.00
CA TYR A 97 10.30 14.04 -18.14
C TYR A 97 10.28 15.32 -18.96
N GLU A 98 11.27 15.54 -19.82
CA GLU A 98 11.31 16.69 -20.73
C GLU A 98 10.06 16.75 -21.63
N LEU A 99 9.63 15.58 -22.13
CA LEU A 99 8.45 15.50 -22.98
C LEU A 99 7.17 15.92 -22.24
N VAL A 100 6.94 15.39 -21.04
CA VAL A 100 5.74 15.70 -20.26
C VAL A 100 5.77 17.14 -19.71
N GLN A 101 6.97 17.65 -19.40
CA GLN A 101 7.20 19.02 -18.98
C GLN A 101 6.70 20.02 -20.03
N ASN A 102 7.08 19.84 -21.30
CA ASN A 102 6.56 20.67 -22.38
C ASN A 102 5.03 20.69 -22.45
N GLY A 103 4.38 19.55 -22.15
CA GLY A 103 2.93 19.42 -22.13
C GLY A 103 2.27 20.29 -21.06
N PHE A 104 2.64 20.10 -19.79
CA PHE A 104 1.98 20.83 -18.70
C PHE A 104 2.43 22.30 -18.56
N PHE A 105 3.55 22.73 -19.13
CA PHE A 105 3.88 24.15 -19.25
C PHE A 105 3.12 24.84 -20.40
N THR A 106 2.66 24.07 -21.40
CA THR A 106 1.81 24.60 -22.48
C THR A 106 0.36 24.72 -22.04
N ASP A 107 -0.14 23.73 -21.31
CA ASP A 107 -1.49 23.72 -20.74
C ASP A 107 -1.47 23.06 -19.34
N PRO A 108 -1.32 23.87 -18.28
CA PRO A 108 -1.30 23.38 -16.90
C PRO A 108 -2.60 22.72 -16.44
N ASP A 109 -3.72 22.96 -17.12
CA ASP A 109 -5.02 22.37 -16.75
C ASP A 109 -5.22 20.97 -17.34
N ASP A 110 -4.41 20.56 -18.33
CA ASP A 110 -4.47 19.23 -18.90
C ASP A 110 -3.92 18.16 -17.95
N GLN A 111 -4.86 17.48 -17.29
CA GLN A 111 -4.58 16.37 -16.37
C GLN A 111 -3.78 15.22 -17.00
N SER A 112 -3.81 15.04 -18.33
CA SER A 112 -3.18 13.89 -19.00
C SER A 112 -1.68 13.83 -18.75
N ASN A 113 -1.01 14.98 -18.89
CA ASN A 113 0.42 15.13 -18.64
C ASN A 113 0.74 14.84 -17.17
N TRP A 114 -0.05 15.38 -16.23
CA TRP A 114 0.16 15.17 -14.79
C TRP A 114 0.01 13.71 -14.36
N PHE A 115 -0.98 12.99 -14.90
CA PHE A 115 -1.13 11.56 -14.65
C PHE A 115 0.01 10.73 -15.24
N TYR A 116 0.50 11.10 -16.43
CA TYR A 116 1.64 10.45 -17.05
C TYR A 116 2.94 10.71 -16.27
N HIS A 117 3.18 11.96 -15.86
CA HIS A 117 4.29 12.34 -14.98
C HIS A 117 4.24 11.57 -13.66
N ARG A 118 3.06 11.41 -13.06
CA ARG A 118 2.88 10.56 -11.88
C ARG A 118 3.22 9.09 -12.14
N TRP A 119 2.94 8.58 -13.33
CA TRP A 119 3.37 7.24 -13.73
C TRP A 119 4.90 7.15 -13.86
N LEU A 120 5.57 8.17 -14.41
CA LEU A 120 7.04 8.23 -14.51
C LEU A 120 7.72 8.23 -13.14
N MET A 121 7.10 8.87 -12.13
CA MET A 121 7.54 8.84 -10.73
C MET A 121 7.18 7.54 -10.00
N GLY A 122 6.32 6.70 -10.59
CA GLY A 122 5.80 5.49 -9.97
C GLY A 122 6.84 4.36 -9.88
N ARG A 123 6.58 3.39 -9.00
CA ARG A 123 7.51 2.30 -8.65
C ARG A 123 7.46 1.08 -9.57
N GLY A 124 6.98 1.22 -10.81
CA GLY A 124 6.70 0.06 -11.65
C GLY A 124 5.71 -0.93 -10.98
N GLU A 125 5.70 -2.17 -11.44
CA GLU A 125 4.96 -3.24 -10.78
C GLU A 125 5.75 -3.72 -9.55
N GLN A 126 5.16 -3.65 -8.36
CA GLN A 126 5.80 -4.20 -7.15
C GLN A 126 6.07 -5.69 -7.36
N VAL A 127 7.26 -6.17 -7.03
CA VAL A 127 7.55 -7.60 -7.02
C VAL A 127 6.92 -8.22 -5.77
N GLN A 128 6.46 -9.47 -5.90
CA GLN A 128 6.02 -10.24 -4.76
C GLN A 128 7.23 -10.60 -3.90
N GLU A 129 7.29 -10.06 -2.69
CA GLU A 129 8.39 -10.25 -1.75
C GLU A 129 7.84 -10.57 -0.36
N GLY A 130 8.70 -11.13 0.49
CA GLY A 130 8.41 -11.26 1.92
C GLY A 130 8.69 -9.93 2.62
N ASN A 131 7.73 -9.43 3.39
CA ASN A 131 7.90 -8.22 4.21
C ASN A 131 8.56 -8.56 5.55
N CYS A 132 7.98 -9.51 6.27
CA CYS A 132 8.49 -9.92 7.57
C CYS A 132 8.20 -11.40 7.85
N ILE A 133 9.05 -11.99 8.69
CA ILE A 133 8.77 -13.23 9.41
C ILE A 133 8.88 -12.94 10.90
N VAL A 134 7.89 -13.37 11.67
CA VAL A 134 7.86 -13.30 13.13
C VAL A 134 7.62 -14.69 13.68
N VAL A 135 8.43 -15.13 14.64
CA VAL A 135 8.30 -16.45 15.27
C VAL A 135 8.28 -16.29 16.78
N SER A 136 7.33 -16.96 17.43
CA SER A 136 7.20 -17.00 18.89
C SER A 136 7.24 -18.43 19.38
N ARG A 137 8.30 -18.79 20.11
CA ARG A 137 8.36 -20.09 20.82
C ARG A 137 7.38 -20.18 21.97
N LEU A 138 7.07 -19.05 22.60
CA LEU A 138 6.13 -18.97 23.71
C LEU A 138 4.70 -19.25 23.24
N ASP A 139 4.33 -18.69 22.08
CA ASP A 139 2.97 -18.80 21.54
C ASP A 139 2.83 -19.95 20.53
N ASN A 140 3.90 -20.72 20.27
CA ASN A 140 3.96 -21.77 19.24
C ASN A 140 3.44 -21.30 17.88
N SER A 141 3.85 -20.08 17.48
CA SER A 141 3.27 -19.41 16.32
C SER A 141 4.34 -18.85 15.39
N ALA A 142 4.01 -18.80 14.10
CA ALA A 142 4.72 -17.98 13.12
C ALA A 142 3.74 -17.08 12.36
N ILE A 143 4.19 -15.86 12.08
CA ILE A 143 3.50 -14.88 11.24
C ILE A 143 4.43 -14.55 10.09
N ILE A 144 3.89 -14.55 8.89
CA ILE A 144 4.59 -14.12 7.69
C ILE A 144 3.74 -13.05 7.03
N SER A 145 4.39 -11.97 6.59
CA SER A 145 3.74 -10.97 5.76
C SER A 145 4.46 -10.80 4.43
N PHE A 146 3.70 -10.37 3.43
CA PHE A 146 4.04 -10.32 2.02
C PHE A 146 3.65 -8.96 1.42
N THR A 147 4.32 -8.55 0.34
CA THR A 147 4.04 -7.26 -0.32
C THR A 147 2.68 -7.22 -1.02
N LYS A 148 2.23 -8.33 -1.62
CA LYS A 148 0.89 -8.44 -2.23
C LYS A 148 0.01 -9.42 -1.48
N HIS A 149 -1.29 -9.26 -1.70
CA HIS A 149 -2.29 -10.18 -1.22
C HIS A 149 -2.19 -11.50 -1.96
N ILE A 150 -1.92 -12.58 -1.24
CA ILE A 150 -1.87 -13.95 -1.76
C ILE A 150 -2.98 -14.79 -1.13
N GLN A 151 -3.39 -15.87 -1.79
CA GLN A 151 -4.29 -16.87 -1.24
C GLN A 151 -3.54 -18.19 -1.09
N VAL A 152 -3.15 -18.54 0.15
CA VAL A 152 -2.49 -19.82 0.45
C VAL A 152 -3.49 -20.96 0.25
N GLY A 153 -3.08 -22.00 -0.48
CA GLY A 153 -3.91 -23.10 -0.96
C GLY A 153 -3.52 -23.55 -2.37
N ASN A 154 -4.50 -23.66 -3.27
CA ASN A 154 -4.35 -24.37 -4.55
C ASN A 154 -3.22 -23.87 -5.48
N HIS A 155 -2.91 -22.58 -5.46
CA HIS A 155 -1.95 -21.97 -6.41
C HIS A 155 -0.73 -21.34 -5.73
N ALA A 156 -0.78 -21.14 -4.42
CA ALA A 156 0.29 -20.58 -3.61
C ALA A 156 0.40 -21.35 -2.30
N ASP A 157 1.61 -21.67 -1.85
CA ASP A 157 1.85 -22.32 -0.57
C ASP A 157 3.07 -21.71 0.14
N ILE A 158 3.12 -21.87 1.46
CA ILE A 158 4.21 -21.39 2.30
C ILE A 158 5.00 -22.61 2.79
N HIS A 159 6.16 -22.84 2.18
CA HIS A 159 7.10 -23.84 2.64
C HIS A 159 7.90 -23.31 3.82
N PHE A 160 7.67 -23.87 5.00
CA PHE A 160 8.35 -23.49 6.23
C PHE A 160 9.38 -24.55 6.63
N GLU A 161 10.63 -24.14 6.82
CA GLU A 161 11.75 -25.01 7.17
C GLU A 161 12.40 -24.57 8.47
N VAL A 162 12.77 -25.55 9.30
CA VAL A 162 13.54 -25.35 10.54
C VAL A 162 14.78 -26.22 10.46
N ASN A 163 15.96 -25.62 10.56
CA ASN A 163 17.26 -26.28 10.45
C ASN A 163 17.37 -27.12 9.15
N GLY A 164 16.81 -26.62 8.06
CA GLY A 164 16.78 -27.28 6.74
C GLY A 164 15.76 -28.42 6.61
N SER A 165 14.95 -28.68 7.63
CA SER A 165 13.87 -29.68 7.58
C SER A 165 12.51 -29.00 7.38
N LYS A 166 11.79 -29.38 6.33
CA LYS A 166 10.46 -28.84 6.02
C LYS A 166 9.41 -29.32 7.03
N LEU A 167 8.52 -28.43 7.45
CA LEU A 167 7.39 -28.71 8.33
C LEU A 167 6.07 -28.74 7.52
N ASP A 168 5.67 -29.91 7.03
CA ASP A 168 4.46 -30.07 6.19
C ASP A 168 3.13 -30.09 6.98
N HIS A 169 3.17 -30.05 8.31
CA HIS A 169 1.99 -30.16 9.16
C HIS A 169 1.36 -28.80 9.52
N LEU A 170 2.00 -27.69 9.15
CA LEU A 170 1.55 -26.36 9.55
C LEU A 170 0.27 -25.97 8.81
N THR A 171 -0.72 -25.47 9.55
CA THR A 171 -1.90 -24.85 8.95
C THR A 171 -1.77 -23.33 8.95
N TRP A 172 -2.00 -22.72 7.79
CA TRP A 172 -1.90 -21.27 7.59
C TRP A 172 -3.29 -20.65 7.48
N HIS A 173 -3.49 -19.56 8.21
CA HIS A 173 -4.73 -18.78 8.22
C HIS A 173 -4.40 -17.30 8.05
N ASN A 174 -5.26 -16.53 7.39
CA ASN A 174 -5.12 -15.07 7.42
C ASN A 174 -5.59 -14.50 8.77
N ALA A 175 -5.33 -13.22 9.03
CA ALA A 175 -5.68 -12.57 10.29
C ALA A 175 -7.20 -12.55 10.60
N ASP A 176 -8.04 -12.58 9.56
CA ASP A 176 -9.51 -12.67 9.68
C ASP A 176 -10.04 -14.10 9.76
N ARG A 177 -9.15 -15.10 9.68
CA ARG A 177 -9.51 -16.53 9.54
C ARG A 177 -10.46 -16.81 8.38
N SER A 178 -10.42 -15.98 7.36
CA SER A 178 -11.20 -16.13 6.13
C SER A 178 -10.38 -16.89 5.07
N PRO A 179 -11.03 -17.49 4.06
CA PRO A 179 -10.31 -18.16 2.96
C PRO A 179 -9.80 -17.18 1.90
N PHE A 180 -9.91 -15.86 2.12
CA PHE A 180 -9.62 -14.83 1.13
C PHE A 180 -8.14 -14.42 1.12
N PHE A 181 -7.78 -13.70 0.06
CA PHE A 181 -6.45 -13.16 -0.14
C PHE A 181 -6.04 -12.24 1.01
N SER A 182 -4.80 -12.36 1.45
CA SER A 182 -4.23 -11.59 2.56
C SER A 182 -2.75 -11.37 2.31
N THR A 183 -2.21 -10.25 2.78
CA THR A 183 -0.76 -10.03 2.85
C THR A 183 -0.15 -10.70 4.07
N MET A 184 -0.94 -11.08 5.07
CA MET A 184 -0.48 -11.72 6.31
C MET A 184 -1.06 -13.12 6.50
N TRP A 185 -0.19 -14.07 6.86
CA TRP A 185 -0.52 -15.47 7.12
C TRP A 185 0.10 -15.92 8.43
N ILE A 186 -0.68 -16.66 9.21
CA ILE A 186 -0.38 -17.02 10.59
C ILE A 186 -0.59 -18.51 10.78
N THR A 187 0.34 -19.15 11.46
CA THR A 187 0.16 -20.51 11.99
C THR A 187 0.33 -20.49 13.50
N TYR A 188 -0.44 -21.33 14.19
CA TYR A 188 -0.39 -21.55 15.64
C TYR A 188 0.01 -22.98 16.00
N ASP A 189 0.46 -23.75 15.00
CA ASP A 189 0.82 -25.17 15.13
C ASP A 189 2.34 -25.37 15.14
N LEU A 190 3.11 -24.31 15.38
CA LEU A 190 4.57 -24.34 15.28
C LEU A 190 5.21 -24.83 16.58
N CYS A 191 5.77 -26.05 16.56
CA CYS A 191 6.53 -26.59 17.67
C CYS A 191 8.04 -26.50 17.40
N LEU A 192 8.73 -25.61 18.14
CA LEU A 192 10.19 -25.46 18.07
C LEU A 192 10.87 -25.99 19.34
N PRO A 193 12.07 -26.59 19.23
CA PRO A 193 12.85 -26.99 20.39
C PRO A 193 13.20 -25.76 21.24
N LYS A 194 12.96 -25.83 22.55
CA LYS A 194 13.31 -24.79 23.50
C LYS A 194 14.82 -24.78 23.75
N SER A 195 15.36 -23.59 24.01
CA SER A 195 16.75 -23.38 24.43
C SER A 195 17.80 -23.97 23.47
N GLN A 196 17.46 -24.06 22.19
CA GLN A 196 18.37 -24.42 21.11
C GLN A 196 18.37 -23.32 20.05
N GLU A 197 19.47 -23.17 19.32
CA GLU A 197 19.47 -22.29 18.14
C GLU A 197 18.64 -22.91 17.02
N CYS A 198 17.93 -22.08 16.25
CA CYS A 198 17.19 -22.51 15.08
C CYS A 198 17.39 -21.54 13.92
N SER A 199 17.74 -22.10 12.76
CA SER A 199 17.67 -21.40 11.48
C SER A 199 16.31 -21.67 10.85
N ILE A 200 15.55 -20.61 10.59
CA ILE A 200 14.22 -20.68 9.98
C ILE A 200 14.27 -20.09 8.59
N LYS A 201 13.67 -20.80 7.64
CA LYS A 201 13.42 -20.32 6.28
C LYS A 201 11.93 -20.46 5.97
N ALA A 202 11.29 -19.40 5.53
CA ALA A 202 9.93 -19.45 4.98
C ALA A 202 9.96 -19.04 3.51
N THR A 203 9.45 -19.91 2.64
CA THR A 203 9.51 -19.75 1.19
C THR A 203 8.10 -19.69 0.62
N LEU A 204 7.77 -18.63 -0.12
CA LEU A 204 6.54 -18.56 -0.90
C LEU A 204 6.74 -19.32 -2.21
N ILE A 205 5.89 -20.31 -2.45
CA ILE A 205 5.84 -21.07 -3.70
C ILE A 205 4.55 -20.71 -4.41
N GLU A 206 4.63 -20.23 -5.65
CA GLU A 206 3.46 -20.03 -6.52
C GLU A 206 3.65 -20.84 -7.80
N ASN A 207 2.61 -21.57 -8.21
CA ASN A 207 2.65 -22.41 -9.41
C ASN A 207 3.91 -23.30 -9.51
N ASN A 208 4.30 -23.92 -8.39
CA ASN A 208 5.51 -24.77 -8.24
C ASN A 208 6.85 -24.05 -8.42
N SER A 209 6.88 -22.72 -8.39
CA SER A 209 8.12 -21.93 -8.46
C SER A 209 8.32 -21.14 -7.17
N GLU A 210 9.56 -21.09 -6.69
CA GLU A 210 9.93 -20.21 -5.58
C GLU A 210 9.83 -18.75 -6.03
N VAL A 211 9.04 -17.97 -5.30
CA VAL A 211 8.82 -16.54 -5.56
C VAL A 211 9.74 -15.70 -4.68
N CYS A 212 9.72 -15.94 -3.37
CA CYS A 212 10.57 -15.24 -2.41
C CYS A 212 10.81 -16.08 -1.16
N SER A 213 11.91 -15.79 -0.45
CA SER A 213 12.30 -16.45 0.79
C SER A 213 12.61 -15.45 1.90
N LEU A 214 12.20 -15.78 3.12
CA LEU A 214 12.49 -15.06 4.35
C LEU A 214 13.32 -15.94 5.27
N TYR A 215 14.27 -15.33 5.97
CA TYR A 215 15.20 -16.03 6.86
C TYR A 215 15.19 -15.40 8.24
N LEU A 216 15.19 -16.23 9.28
CA LEU A 216 15.26 -15.80 10.67
C LEU A 216 16.18 -16.74 11.45
N HIS A 217 17.11 -16.17 12.22
CA HIS A 217 17.89 -16.91 13.19
C HIS A 217 17.30 -16.68 14.59
N LEU A 218 17.00 -17.75 15.30
CA LEU A 218 16.57 -17.74 16.71
C LEU A 218 17.71 -18.23 17.58
N GLY A 219 18.09 -17.41 18.57
CA GLY A 219 19.04 -17.78 19.61
C GLY A 219 18.45 -18.76 20.63
N ASP A 220 19.32 -19.31 21.46
CA ASP A 220 18.97 -20.19 22.58
C ASP A 220 18.19 -19.47 23.71
N THR A 221 18.36 -18.15 23.85
CA THR A 221 17.72 -17.33 24.89
C THR A 221 16.43 -16.62 24.46
N ASP A 222 16.03 -16.77 23.20
CA ASP A 222 14.86 -16.09 22.62
C ASP A 222 13.52 -16.74 22.97
N ASP A 223 13.50 -17.77 23.83
CA ASP A 223 12.30 -18.51 24.21
C ASP A 223 11.18 -17.63 24.84
N SER A 224 11.55 -16.46 25.39
CA SER A 224 10.64 -15.53 26.07
C SER A 224 10.12 -14.39 25.19
N LYS A 225 10.59 -14.27 23.95
CA LYS A 225 10.26 -13.15 23.04
C LYS A 225 9.92 -13.65 21.65
N SER A 226 9.21 -12.82 20.89
CA SER A 226 9.03 -13.04 19.46
C SER A 226 10.26 -12.51 18.73
N ALA A 227 10.90 -13.36 17.93
CA ALA A 227 12.00 -12.95 17.05
C ALA A 227 11.45 -12.61 15.67
N SER A 228 12.12 -11.70 14.97
CA SER A 228 11.66 -11.25 13.67
C SER A 228 12.79 -10.89 12.73
N SER A 229 12.53 -11.06 11.44
CA SER A 229 13.41 -10.60 10.37
C SER A 229 12.59 -9.82 9.35
N LEU A 230 13.15 -8.69 8.90
CA LEU A 230 12.58 -7.79 7.91
C LEU A 230 13.54 -7.75 6.71
N THR A 231 13.01 -7.73 5.49
CA THR A 231 13.81 -7.78 4.26
C THR A 231 14.46 -6.45 3.88
N SER A 232 14.05 -5.33 4.48
CA SER A 232 14.62 -4.02 4.14
C SER A 232 16.00 -3.82 4.75
N THR A 233 17.05 -4.18 4.01
CA THR A 233 18.43 -3.80 4.32
C THR A 233 18.66 -2.35 3.90
N GLY A 234 18.71 -1.43 4.87
CA GLY A 234 19.38 -0.12 4.74
C GLY A 234 18.73 0.98 3.88
N SER A 235 17.73 0.68 3.05
CA SER A 235 17.01 1.66 2.24
C SER A 235 15.62 1.98 2.80
N SER A 236 15.11 3.18 2.50
CA SER A 236 13.75 3.58 2.83
C SER A 236 12.73 2.64 2.17
N ARG A 237 11.74 2.17 2.94
CA ARG A 237 10.71 1.23 2.44
C ARG A 237 9.74 1.94 1.50
N PHE A 238 9.54 3.24 1.71
CA PHE A 238 8.52 4.04 1.03
C PHE A 238 9.07 5.19 0.19
N SER A 239 10.40 5.33 0.03
CA SER A 239 11.05 6.01 -1.11
C SER A 239 11.86 5.02 -1.97
N GLN A 240 12.04 5.32 -3.26
CA GLN A 240 12.87 4.49 -4.14
C GLN A 240 14.31 4.99 -4.00
N GLU A 241 15.29 4.09 -4.01
CA GLU A 241 16.68 4.54 -4.17
C GLU A 241 16.85 5.16 -5.55
N LEU A 242 17.13 6.45 -5.58
CA LEU A 242 17.33 7.20 -6.82
C LEU A 242 18.81 7.17 -7.19
N SER A 243 19.10 6.91 -8.47
CA SER A 243 20.43 7.18 -9.00
C SER A 243 20.75 8.68 -8.89
N ALA A 244 22.04 9.04 -8.94
CA ALA A 244 22.45 10.45 -8.93
C ALA A 244 21.78 11.25 -10.07
N LEU A 245 21.71 10.65 -11.26
CA LEU A 245 21.12 11.28 -12.45
C LEU A 245 19.60 11.46 -12.32
N LYS A 246 18.90 10.45 -11.79
CA LYS A 246 17.46 10.53 -11.52
C LYS A 246 17.15 11.55 -10.44
N SER A 247 17.94 11.57 -9.37
CA SER A 247 17.81 12.55 -8.29
C SER A 247 17.98 13.98 -8.81
N GLU A 248 19.01 14.24 -9.62
CA GLU A 248 19.23 15.54 -10.26
C GLU A 248 18.05 15.93 -11.15
N THR A 249 17.56 15.02 -12.00
CA THR A 249 16.41 15.27 -12.87
C THR A 249 15.17 15.64 -12.07
N LEU A 250 14.83 14.88 -11.02
CA LEU A 250 13.66 15.16 -10.19
C LEU A 250 13.80 16.48 -9.39
N GLN A 251 15.02 16.88 -9.03
CA GLN A 251 15.27 18.19 -8.42
C GLN A 251 15.04 19.34 -9.41
N GLN A 252 15.49 19.18 -10.66
CA GLN A 252 15.24 20.16 -11.73
C GLN A 252 13.74 20.27 -12.05
N GLU A 253 13.03 19.15 -12.09
CA GLU A 253 11.57 19.10 -12.24
C GLU A 253 10.87 19.83 -11.08
N LEU A 254 11.27 19.55 -9.84
CA LEU A 254 10.70 20.23 -8.68
C LEU A 254 10.91 21.75 -8.77
N GLN A 255 12.10 22.20 -9.12
CA GLN A 255 12.39 23.62 -9.30
C GLN A 255 11.52 24.25 -10.39
N SER A 256 11.41 23.59 -11.54
CA SER A 256 10.60 24.08 -12.67
C SER A 256 9.12 24.19 -12.29
N ILE A 257 8.56 23.19 -11.62
CA ILE A 257 7.14 23.19 -11.25
C ILE A 257 6.87 24.18 -10.11
N LEU A 258 7.84 24.43 -9.22
CA LEU A 258 7.75 25.52 -8.24
C LEU A 258 7.65 26.89 -8.93
N GLU A 259 8.41 27.14 -10.00
CA GLU A 259 8.29 28.36 -10.81
C GLU A 259 6.93 28.46 -11.50
N LEU A 260 6.40 27.34 -12.02
CA LEU A 260 5.05 27.32 -12.57
C LEU A 260 3.98 27.66 -11.52
N MET A 261 4.15 27.22 -10.27
CA MET A 261 3.24 27.55 -9.16
C MET A 261 3.21 29.04 -8.82
N GLU A 262 4.26 29.81 -9.12
CA GLU A 262 4.25 31.27 -8.94
C GLU A 262 3.27 31.95 -9.90
N ILE A 263 3.01 31.34 -11.05
CA ILE A 263 2.08 31.82 -12.08
C ILE A 263 0.69 31.21 -11.87
N GLU A 264 0.65 29.89 -11.67
CA GLU A 264 -0.54 29.05 -11.55
C GLU A 264 -0.86 28.75 -10.07
N THR A 265 -1.06 29.79 -9.27
CA THR A 265 -1.11 29.70 -7.80
C THR A 265 -2.23 28.80 -7.25
N ASP A 266 -3.31 28.65 -8.02
CA ASP A 266 -4.50 27.85 -7.67
C ASP A 266 -4.62 26.57 -8.52
N ASN A 267 -3.53 26.12 -9.16
CA ASN A 267 -3.54 24.86 -9.91
C ASN A 267 -3.22 23.67 -9.01
N LYS A 268 -4.24 22.85 -8.77
CA LYS A 268 -4.14 21.66 -7.91
C LYS A 268 -3.19 20.58 -8.44
N TRP A 269 -2.99 20.49 -9.75
CA TRP A 269 -2.12 19.48 -10.36
C TRP A 269 -0.66 19.84 -10.16
N VAL A 270 -0.32 21.12 -10.35
CA VAL A 270 0.99 21.69 -10.01
C VAL A 270 1.31 21.41 -8.55
N MET A 271 0.42 21.79 -7.64
CA MET A 271 0.64 21.63 -6.20
C MET A 271 0.74 20.15 -5.76
N LEU A 272 -0.13 19.27 -6.28
CA LEU A 272 -0.03 17.84 -5.98
C LEU A 272 1.27 17.24 -6.52
N THR A 273 1.74 17.67 -7.69
CA THR A 273 2.98 17.17 -8.27
C THR A 273 4.20 17.61 -7.46
N ILE A 274 4.22 18.85 -6.96
CA ILE A 274 5.24 19.34 -6.02
C ILE A 274 5.30 18.46 -4.77
N VAL A 275 4.13 18.14 -4.18
CA VAL A 275 4.05 17.21 -3.03
C VAL A 275 4.65 15.84 -3.35
N LEU A 276 4.32 15.28 -4.51
CA LEU A 276 4.82 13.96 -4.91
C LEU A 276 6.34 13.97 -5.20
N LEU A 277 6.86 15.03 -5.80
CA LEU A 277 8.29 15.20 -6.03
C LEU A 277 9.07 15.37 -4.72
N MET A 278 8.57 16.20 -3.80
CA MET A 278 9.15 16.33 -2.46
C MET A 278 9.17 14.99 -1.72
N LYS A 279 8.07 14.22 -1.77
CA LYS A 279 7.98 12.87 -1.19
C LYS A 279 8.97 11.88 -1.84
N ALA A 280 9.17 11.97 -3.15
CA ALA A 280 10.07 11.08 -3.89
C ALA A 280 11.55 11.39 -3.63
N LEU A 281 11.89 12.68 -3.53
CA LEU A 281 13.26 13.16 -3.33
C LEU A 281 13.74 12.95 -1.89
N ASP A 282 13.00 13.48 -0.92
CA ASP A 282 13.38 13.39 0.50
C ASP A 282 12.16 13.70 1.39
N PRO A 283 11.40 12.66 1.79
CA PRO A 283 10.15 12.84 2.51
C PRO A 283 10.33 13.33 3.95
N ILE A 284 11.54 13.20 4.51
CA ILE A 284 11.88 13.67 5.86
C ILE A 284 12.28 15.14 5.80
N LYS A 285 13.16 15.51 4.86
CA LYS A 285 13.58 16.91 4.67
C LYS A 285 12.40 17.83 4.33
N TYR A 286 11.49 17.39 3.47
CA TYR A 286 10.36 18.19 3.00
C TYR A 286 9.07 17.98 3.79
N GLU A 287 9.08 17.32 4.95
CA GLU A 287 7.86 16.97 5.68
C GLU A 287 6.94 18.18 5.93
N ALA A 288 7.50 19.30 6.42
CA ALA A 288 6.73 20.50 6.72
C ALA A 288 6.09 21.13 5.46
N ASP A 289 6.85 21.18 4.36
CA ASP A 289 6.40 21.75 3.08
C ASP A 289 5.32 20.86 2.43
N ILE A 290 5.47 19.54 2.54
CA ILE A 290 4.47 18.55 2.13
C ILE A 290 3.16 18.76 2.89
N MET A 291 3.21 18.85 4.22
CA MET A 291 1.99 19.03 5.03
C MET A 291 1.29 20.35 4.71
N THR A 292 2.06 21.44 4.61
CA THR A 292 1.55 22.77 4.24
C THR A 292 0.89 22.77 2.86
N SER A 293 1.51 22.09 1.88
CA SER A 293 0.95 21.99 0.53
C SER A 293 -0.32 21.13 0.50
N LEU A 294 -0.39 20.07 1.31
CA LEU A 294 -1.59 19.25 1.44
C LEU A 294 -2.74 20.02 2.14
N ASP A 295 -2.45 20.89 3.12
CA ASP A 295 -3.44 21.81 3.70
C ASP A 295 -4.04 22.75 2.64
N LYS A 296 -3.19 23.31 1.77
CA LYS A 296 -3.65 24.17 0.67
C LYS A 296 -4.50 23.39 -0.34
N LEU A 297 -4.10 22.16 -0.68
CA LEU A 297 -4.88 21.28 -1.55
C LEU A 297 -6.27 20.94 -0.99
N GLU A 298 -6.39 20.77 0.32
CA GLU A 298 -7.68 20.57 0.98
C GLU A 298 -8.63 21.76 0.79
N ALA A 299 -8.11 22.99 0.83
CA ALA A 299 -8.87 24.20 0.57
C ALA A 299 -9.21 24.38 -0.91
N LEU A 300 -8.26 24.06 -1.80
CA LEU A 300 -8.36 24.29 -3.25
C LEU A 300 -9.24 23.26 -3.97
N ASP A 301 -9.11 21.96 -3.63
CA ASP A 301 -9.89 20.87 -4.23
C ASP A 301 -10.74 20.14 -3.18
N PHE A 302 -11.72 20.87 -2.64
CA PHE A 302 -12.60 20.40 -1.56
C PHE A 302 -13.30 19.07 -1.84
N LYS A 303 -13.55 18.73 -3.12
CA LYS A 303 -14.14 17.44 -3.52
C LYS A 303 -13.22 16.25 -3.22
N ARG A 304 -11.92 16.48 -3.03
CA ARG A 304 -10.89 15.48 -2.74
C ARG A 304 -10.31 15.66 -1.33
N ILE A 305 -10.94 16.44 -0.45
CA ILE A 305 -10.43 16.71 0.91
C ILE A 305 -10.04 15.43 1.67
N ASN A 306 -10.87 14.38 1.62
CA ASN A 306 -10.58 13.12 2.28
C ASN A 306 -9.38 12.39 1.67
N TYR A 307 -9.16 12.51 0.35
CA TYR A 307 -7.98 11.95 -0.30
C TYR A 307 -6.69 12.59 0.22
N TYR A 308 -6.67 13.91 0.42
CA TYR A 308 -5.49 14.60 0.94
C TYR A 308 -5.25 14.30 2.43
N LYS A 309 -6.31 14.21 3.25
CA LYS A 309 -6.20 13.78 4.66
C LYS A 309 -5.67 12.35 4.79
N ASP A 310 -6.16 11.45 3.95
CA ASP A 310 -5.65 10.08 3.89
C ASP A 310 -4.19 10.05 3.42
N LEU A 311 -3.82 10.91 2.46
CA LEU A 311 -2.44 11.02 1.99
C LEU A 311 -1.50 11.56 3.06
N LYS A 312 -1.92 12.56 3.85
CA LYS A 312 -1.19 13.03 5.04
C LYS A 312 -0.98 11.90 6.04
N SER A 313 -2.05 11.17 6.35
CA SER A 313 -2.00 10.03 7.28
C SER A 313 -0.97 8.99 6.81
N LYS A 314 -1.03 8.64 5.52
CA LYS A 314 -0.07 7.75 4.88
C LYS A 314 1.37 8.26 5.02
N PHE A 315 1.65 9.51 4.67
CA PHE A 315 3.02 10.05 4.70
C PHE A 315 3.59 10.16 6.11
N ILE A 316 2.78 10.54 7.11
CA ILE A 316 3.19 10.57 8.52
C ILE A 316 3.63 9.17 8.97
N ILE A 317 2.82 8.16 8.67
CA ILE A 317 3.10 6.78 9.06
C ILE A 317 4.34 6.26 8.34
N GLU A 318 4.47 6.48 7.03
CA GLU A 318 5.64 6.09 6.26
C GLU A 318 6.93 6.69 6.83
N ASN A 319 6.95 7.99 7.14
CA ASN A 319 8.11 8.65 7.72
C ASN A 319 8.48 8.05 9.08
N ILE A 320 7.49 7.78 9.93
CA ILE A 320 7.72 7.15 11.25
C ILE A 320 8.27 5.74 11.08
N LEU A 321 7.73 4.95 10.16
CA LEU A 321 8.18 3.58 9.88
C LEU A 321 9.58 3.52 9.26
N ASP A 322 9.95 4.48 8.40
CA ASP A 322 11.29 4.58 7.84
C ASP A 322 12.32 4.97 8.91
N VAL A 323 12.01 5.94 9.78
CA VAL A 323 12.87 6.31 10.93
C VAL A 323 13.00 5.15 11.92
N ALA A 324 11.90 4.40 12.11
CA ALA A 324 11.84 3.22 12.96
C ALA A 324 12.55 1.98 12.38
N ALA A 325 12.87 1.95 11.08
CA ALA A 325 13.34 0.75 10.39
C ALA A 325 14.64 0.13 10.97
N GLY A 326 15.37 0.88 11.81
CA GLY A 326 16.53 0.39 12.56
C GLY A 326 16.25 -0.21 13.95
N SER A 327 15.00 -0.26 14.42
CA SER A 327 14.64 -0.81 15.75
C SER A 327 13.35 -1.62 15.70
N ILE A 328 13.29 -2.72 16.46
CA ILE A 328 12.02 -3.41 16.72
C ILE A 328 11.17 -2.46 17.56
N VAL A 329 10.24 -1.75 16.92
CA VAL A 329 9.37 -0.81 17.62
C VAL A 329 8.29 -1.59 18.35
N SER A 330 8.55 -1.89 19.61
CA SER A 330 7.55 -2.45 20.52
C SER A 330 6.45 -1.44 20.84
N SER A 331 6.75 -0.14 20.84
CA SER A 331 5.79 0.92 21.15
C SER A 331 5.81 2.01 20.09
N VAL A 332 4.66 2.22 19.43
CA VAL A 332 4.48 3.26 18.41
C VAL A 332 3.55 4.34 18.96
N ASP A 333 4.02 5.59 18.97
CA ASP A 333 3.23 6.77 19.35
C ASP A 333 2.81 7.56 18.09
N LEU A 334 1.50 7.57 17.83
CA LEU A 334 0.83 8.29 16.75
C LEU A 334 -0.25 9.23 17.30
N LYS A 335 -0.12 9.66 18.55
CA LYS A 335 -1.05 10.58 19.19
C LYS A 335 -1.07 11.95 18.51
N GLU A 336 -2.26 12.53 18.37
CA GLU A 336 -2.47 13.93 17.91
C GLU A 336 -1.85 14.24 16.53
N LYS A 337 -1.90 13.28 15.61
CA LYS A 337 -1.38 13.42 14.24
C LYS A 337 -2.45 13.74 13.19
N GLY A 338 -3.72 13.82 13.59
CA GLY A 338 -4.84 14.09 12.70
C GLY A 338 -5.13 12.94 11.72
N LEU A 339 -4.74 11.71 12.06
CA LEU A 339 -4.86 10.55 11.17
C LEU A 339 -6.32 10.21 10.89
N THR A 340 -6.67 10.02 9.62
CA THR A 340 -7.97 9.50 9.18
C THR A 340 -7.95 7.99 8.95
N LYS A 341 -6.76 7.42 8.71
CA LYS A 341 -6.54 5.99 8.48
C LYS A 341 -5.15 5.55 8.94
N LEU A 342 -5.03 4.33 9.46
CA LEU A 342 -3.75 3.67 9.69
C LEU A 342 -3.35 2.88 8.43
N TYR A 343 -2.23 3.28 7.82
CA TYR A 343 -1.62 2.60 6.68
C TYR A 343 -0.56 1.59 7.12
N HIS A 344 -0.26 0.62 6.25
CA HIS A 344 0.86 -0.30 6.39
C HIS A 344 0.83 -1.17 7.66
N THR A 345 -0.36 -1.61 8.08
CA THR A 345 -0.53 -2.46 9.28
C THR A 345 0.19 -3.80 9.15
N GLU A 346 0.42 -4.28 7.94
CA GLU A 346 1.21 -5.47 7.61
C GLU A 346 2.70 -5.36 7.98
N LEU A 347 3.18 -4.14 8.23
CA LEU A 347 4.54 -3.84 8.67
C LEU A 347 4.64 -3.65 10.20
N LEU A 348 3.51 -3.76 10.91
CA LEU A 348 3.41 -3.57 12.36
C LEU A 348 3.08 -4.83 13.20
N PRO A 349 3.36 -6.09 12.77
CA PRO A 349 2.93 -7.26 13.53
C PRO A 349 3.63 -7.42 14.89
N LEU A 350 4.72 -6.68 15.14
CA LEU A 350 5.51 -6.71 16.38
C LEU A 350 5.15 -5.63 17.39
N VAL A 351 4.32 -4.66 17.00
CA VAL A 351 3.93 -3.57 17.89
C VAL A 351 3.13 -4.15 19.05
N THR A 352 3.60 -3.92 20.28
CA THR A 352 2.93 -4.35 21.51
C THR A 352 2.10 -3.22 22.11
N VAL A 353 2.52 -1.97 21.95
CA VAL A 353 1.77 -0.79 22.41
C VAL A 353 1.58 0.17 21.25
N LEU A 354 0.33 0.53 20.96
CA LEU A 354 -0.02 1.49 19.91
C LEU A 354 -0.90 2.60 20.48
N ASP A 355 -0.39 3.83 20.44
CA ASP A 355 -1.15 5.02 20.83
C ASP A 355 -1.61 5.81 19.61
N LEU A 356 -2.92 5.82 19.37
CA LEU A 356 -3.62 6.54 18.31
C LEU A 356 -4.61 7.56 18.89
N THR A 357 -4.38 8.00 20.13
CA THR A 357 -5.24 8.96 20.83
C THR A 357 -5.35 10.29 20.07
N ASN A 358 -6.53 10.91 20.09
CA ASN A 358 -6.83 12.22 19.52
C ASN A 358 -6.50 12.31 18.01
N ASN A 359 -7.03 11.35 17.24
CA ASN A 359 -6.97 11.35 15.78
C ASN A 359 -8.40 11.46 15.19
N GLN A 360 -8.55 11.18 13.91
CA GLN A 360 -9.82 11.26 13.17
C GLN A 360 -10.25 9.90 12.61
N LEU A 361 -9.81 8.80 13.25
CA LEU A 361 -10.09 7.44 12.78
C LEU A 361 -11.58 7.11 12.89
N ARG A 362 -12.14 6.55 11.83
CA ARG A 362 -13.49 5.97 11.79
C ARG A 362 -13.44 4.48 11.52
N ASP A 363 -12.60 4.13 10.57
CA ASP A 363 -12.35 2.78 10.08
C ASP A 363 -11.06 2.24 10.73
N ILE A 364 -11.18 1.09 11.39
CA ILE A 364 -10.06 0.35 11.99
C ILE A 364 -9.94 -1.06 11.41
N GLN A 365 -10.45 -1.28 10.20
CA GLN A 365 -10.23 -2.50 9.43
C GLN A 365 -8.72 -2.76 9.27
N HIS A 366 -8.34 -4.03 9.27
CA HIS A 366 -6.95 -4.52 9.23
C HIS A 366 -6.12 -4.27 10.50
N PHE A 367 -6.70 -3.77 11.60
CA PHE A 367 -5.99 -3.70 12.89
C PHE A 367 -5.73 -5.09 13.48
N ASN A 368 -6.46 -6.11 13.02
CA ASN A 368 -6.20 -7.52 13.29
C ASN A 368 -4.83 -7.97 12.77
N TYR A 369 -4.10 -7.19 11.98
CA TYR A 369 -2.71 -7.49 11.61
C TYR A 369 -1.72 -7.23 12.76
N LEU A 370 -2.13 -6.49 13.79
CA LEU A 370 -1.31 -6.14 14.96
C LEU A 370 -1.22 -7.31 15.97
N GLN A 371 -0.72 -8.46 15.51
CA GLN A 371 -0.79 -9.73 16.22
C GLN A 371 0.00 -9.80 17.55
N SER A 372 0.95 -8.88 17.76
CA SER A 372 1.69 -8.76 19.03
C SER A 372 1.11 -7.73 20.00
N LEU A 373 0.04 -7.03 19.63
CA LEU A 373 -0.51 -5.91 20.38
C LEU A 373 -1.06 -6.35 21.74
N THR A 374 -0.61 -5.71 22.80
CA THR A 374 -1.07 -5.92 24.19
C THR A 374 -1.88 -4.73 24.69
N GLU A 375 -1.57 -3.52 24.24
CA GLU A 375 -2.25 -2.28 24.64
C GLU A 375 -2.54 -1.40 23.42
N LEU A 376 -3.81 -1.07 23.22
CA LEU A 376 -4.28 -0.22 22.13
C LEU A 376 -5.04 0.99 22.68
N LYS A 377 -4.55 2.20 22.38
CA LYS A 377 -5.21 3.45 22.76
C LYS A 377 -5.80 4.15 21.55
N LEU A 378 -7.11 4.31 21.55
CA LEU A 378 -7.92 4.91 20.47
C LEU A 378 -8.82 6.03 21.02
N CYS A 379 -8.47 6.61 22.16
CA CYS A 379 -9.26 7.66 22.80
C CYS A 379 -9.42 8.87 21.87
N GLY A 380 -10.59 9.53 21.84
CA GLY A 380 -10.79 10.76 21.07
C GLY A 380 -10.70 10.56 19.56
N ASN A 381 -11.40 9.56 19.03
CA ASN A 381 -11.55 9.29 17.60
C ASN A 381 -13.04 9.29 17.22
N TYR A 382 -13.37 8.82 16.01
CA TYR A 382 -14.73 8.74 15.48
C TYR A 382 -15.16 7.30 15.20
N ILE A 383 -14.69 6.34 16.00
CA ILE A 383 -14.94 4.91 15.78
C ILE A 383 -16.38 4.56 16.13
N GLU A 384 -17.06 3.89 15.21
CA GLU A 384 -18.47 3.47 15.34
C GLU A 384 -18.60 1.96 15.59
N SER A 385 -17.56 1.17 15.31
CA SER A 385 -17.52 -0.27 15.55
C SER A 385 -16.09 -0.77 15.79
N CYS A 386 -15.95 -1.84 16.58
CA CYS A 386 -14.71 -2.59 16.77
C CYS A 386 -14.43 -3.61 15.65
N GLU A 387 -15.09 -3.50 14.50
CA GLU A 387 -14.78 -4.31 13.32
C GLU A 387 -13.36 -4.02 12.83
N GLY A 388 -12.55 -5.07 12.71
CA GLY A 388 -11.10 -4.97 12.47
C GLY A 388 -10.25 -5.28 13.71
N LEU A 389 -10.84 -5.44 14.90
CA LEU A 389 -10.13 -5.84 16.13
C LEU A 389 -10.30 -7.32 16.51
N GLN A 390 -10.87 -8.14 15.62
CA GLN A 390 -10.99 -9.58 15.82
C GLN A 390 -9.63 -10.29 15.88
N HIS A 391 -9.60 -11.43 16.57
CA HIS A 391 -8.50 -12.39 16.56
C HIS A 391 -7.12 -11.80 16.92
N LEU A 392 -7.09 -10.83 17.84
CA LEU A 392 -5.86 -10.30 18.42
C LEU A 392 -5.46 -11.16 19.64
N PRO A 393 -4.46 -12.07 19.52
CA PRO A 393 -4.22 -13.11 20.53
C PRO A 393 -3.60 -12.56 21.83
N LYS A 394 -2.97 -11.38 21.77
CA LYS A 394 -2.24 -10.78 22.88
C LYS A 394 -2.89 -9.53 23.49
N LEU A 395 -3.97 -9.01 22.90
CA LEU A 395 -4.57 -7.75 23.34
C LEU A 395 -5.13 -7.89 24.75
N GLU A 396 -4.64 -7.07 25.69
CA GLU A 396 -5.06 -7.09 27.09
C GLU A 396 -5.86 -5.85 27.47
N LYS A 397 -5.49 -4.68 26.91
CA LYS A 397 -6.08 -3.39 27.25
C LYS A 397 -6.49 -2.63 26.00
N LEU A 398 -7.74 -2.19 25.99
CA LEU A 398 -8.31 -1.40 24.91
C LEU A 398 -8.95 -0.12 25.45
N PHE A 399 -8.48 1.03 24.99
CA PHE A 399 -9.01 2.34 25.38
C PHE A 399 -9.74 2.97 24.20
N LEU A 400 -11.06 3.12 24.33
CA LEU A 400 -11.98 3.65 23.33
C LEU A 400 -12.74 4.88 23.85
N ARG A 401 -12.26 5.54 24.90
CA ARG A 401 -12.91 6.73 25.48
C ARG A 401 -13.18 7.79 24.40
N ASN A 402 -14.33 8.47 24.46
CA ASN A 402 -14.68 9.55 23.54
C ASN A 402 -14.62 9.10 22.06
N ASN A 403 -15.50 8.18 21.70
CA ASN A 403 -15.73 7.69 20.33
C ASN A 403 -17.24 7.74 20.00
N ARG A 404 -17.70 7.02 18.97
CA ARG A 404 -19.09 7.02 18.48
C ARG A 404 -19.79 5.67 18.66
N LEU A 405 -19.34 4.85 19.61
CA LEU A 405 -19.90 3.52 19.88
C LEU A 405 -21.26 3.65 20.59
N SER A 406 -22.31 3.08 20.00
CA SER A 406 -23.70 3.33 20.42
C SER A 406 -24.50 2.08 20.77
N SER A 407 -23.98 0.89 20.48
CA SER A 407 -24.66 -0.39 20.68
C SER A 407 -23.69 -1.50 21.14
N PRO A 408 -24.13 -2.46 21.97
CA PRO A 408 -23.33 -3.63 22.33
C PRO A 408 -22.81 -4.42 21.12
N LEU A 409 -23.59 -4.45 20.03
CA LEU A 409 -23.21 -5.11 18.78
C LEU A 409 -21.92 -4.53 18.17
N ASN A 410 -21.60 -3.26 18.46
CA ASN A 410 -20.37 -2.63 17.99
C ASN A 410 -19.11 -3.32 18.55
N PHE A 411 -19.23 -4.12 19.61
CA PHE A 411 -18.12 -4.78 20.30
C PHE A 411 -18.01 -6.29 20.04
N HIS A 412 -18.90 -6.88 19.23
CA HIS A 412 -18.99 -8.33 19.02
C HIS A 412 -17.64 -8.98 18.66
N GLN A 413 -16.82 -8.34 17.84
CA GLN A 413 -15.53 -8.87 17.42
C GLN A 413 -14.53 -9.05 18.57
N LEU A 414 -14.67 -8.31 19.66
CA LEU A 414 -13.79 -8.41 20.82
C LEU A 414 -13.93 -9.73 21.57
N GLN A 415 -15.04 -10.48 21.38
CA GLN A 415 -15.19 -11.82 21.95
C GLN A 415 -14.13 -12.81 21.46
N SER A 416 -13.53 -12.52 20.30
CA SER A 416 -12.48 -13.34 19.70
C SER A 416 -11.07 -13.01 20.21
N CYS A 417 -10.94 -12.05 21.13
CA CYS A 417 -9.67 -11.63 21.73
C CYS A 417 -9.49 -12.31 23.11
N PRO A 418 -8.75 -13.44 23.20
CA PRO A 418 -8.78 -14.32 24.36
C PRO A 418 -8.12 -13.74 25.63
N ARG A 419 -7.30 -12.69 25.48
CA ARG A 419 -6.54 -12.09 26.59
C ARG A 419 -7.06 -10.71 27.00
N LEU A 420 -8.16 -10.23 26.41
CA LEU A 420 -8.71 -8.92 26.72
C LEU A 420 -9.20 -8.90 28.17
N LYS A 421 -8.63 -8.01 28.98
CA LYS A 421 -8.92 -7.89 30.42
C LYS A 421 -9.53 -6.55 30.78
N TYR A 422 -9.21 -5.51 30.03
CA TYR A 422 -9.63 -4.15 30.34
C TYR A 422 -10.14 -3.41 29.10
N LEU A 423 -11.31 -2.79 29.23
CA LEU A 423 -11.97 -2.00 28.20
C LEU A 423 -12.46 -0.68 28.78
N ASN A 424 -11.93 0.44 28.29
CA ASN A 424 -12.45 1.78 28.62
C ASN A 424 -13.29 2.32 27.47
N ILE A 425 -14.59 2.54 27.72
CA ILE A 425 -15.55 3.07 26.74
C ILE A 425 -16.21 4.37 27.21
N SER A 426 -15.70 5.00 28.27
CA SER A 426 -16.25 6.25 28.80
C SER A 426 -16.46 7.30 27.71
N GLU A 427 -17.45 8.18 27.86
CA GLU A 427 -17.75 9.23 26.85
C GLU A 427 -18.13 8.70 25.45
N ASN A 428 -18.68 7.47 25.37
CA ASN A 428 -19.35 7.00 24.16
C ASN A 428 -20.88 7.04 24.32
N PRO A 429 -21.65 7.21 23.22
CA PRO A 429 -23.12 7.20 23.27
C PRO A 429 -23.75 6.00 23.99
N ILE A 430 -23.14 4.80 23.91
CA ILE A 430 -23.60 3.61 24.63
C ILE A 430 -23.67 3.81 26.16
N CYS A 431 -22.82 4.69 26.72
CA CYS A 431 -22.76 4.96 28.15
C CYS A 431 -23.97 5.74 28.69
N GLU A 432 -24.79 6.31 27.81
CA GLU A 432 -26.01 7.04 28.18
C GLU A 432 -27.16 6.10 28.57
N ASN A 433 -27.05 4.79 28.28
CA ASN A 433 -28.09 3.82 28.54
C ASN A 433 -27.56 2.60 29.31
N GLU A 434 -27.94 2.50 30.59
CA GLU A 434 -27.49 1.40 31.46
C GLU A 434 -27.87 0.02 30.94
N ASN A 435 -29.03 -0.14 30.28
CA ASN A 435 -29.43 -1.43 29.71
C ASN A 435 -28.50 -1.88 28.57
N LEU A 436 -27.96 -0.94 27.79
CA LEU A 436 -26.97 -1.27 26.76
C LEU A 436 -25.64 -1.68 27.39
N ILE A 437 -25.24 -1.03 28.49
CA ILE A 437 -24.03 -1.42 29.24
C ILE A 437 -24.16 -2.83 29.83
N GLU A 438 -25.31 -3.20 30.37
CA GLU A 438 -25.54 -4.57 30.83
C GLU A 438 -25.46 -5.58 29.68
N GLY A 439 -26.06 -5.29 28.52
CA GLY A 439 -25.90 -6.12 27.33
C GLY A 439 -24.44 -6.27 26.86
N LEU A 440 -23.61 -5.23 27.02
CA LEU A 440 -22.17 -5.31 26.76
C LEU A 440 -21.43 -6.17 27.79
N ARG A 441 -21.79 -6.09 29.07
CA ARG A 441 -21.23 -6.95 30.13
C ARG A 441 -21.56 -8.41 29.92
N GLU A 442 -22.77 -8.72 29.45
CA GLU A 442 -23.14 -10.08 29.06
C GLU A 442 -22.30 -10.58 27.87
N LEU A 443 -22.08 -9.72 26.88
CA LEU A 443 -21.26 -10.03 25.70
C LEU A 443 -19.78 -10.28 26.05
N LEU A 444 -19.22 -9.49 26.97
CA LEU A 444 -17.81 -9.49 27.38
C LEU A 444 -17.64 -9.78 28.87
N ASN A 445 -18.19 -10.91 29.33
CA ASN A 445 -18.30 -11.26 30.76
C ASN A 445 -16.99 -11.32 31.55
N ASN A 446 -15.84 -11.50 30.91
CA ASN A 446 -14.53 -11.61 31.54
C ASN A 446 -13.68 -10.33 31.44
N VAL A 447 -14.26 -9.24 30.94
CA VAL A 447 -13.54 -7.97 30.70
C VAL A 447 -13.98 -6.93 31.72
N GLU A 448 -13.02 -6.27 32.36
CA GLU A 448 -13.28 -5.10 33.20
C GLU A 448 -13.65 -3.90 32.33
N ILE A 449 -14.89 -3.41 32.46
CA ILE A 449 -15.42 -2.31 31.64
C ILE A 449 -15.54 -1.02 32.45
N THR A 450 -14.81 0.01 32.04
CA THR A 450 -14.93 1.39 32.55
C THR A 450 -15.79 2.23 31.61
N PHE A 451 -16.90 2.78 32.10
CA PHE A 451 -17.87 3.55 31.29
C PHE A 451 -18.30 4.90 31.90
N LYS A 452 -17.92 5.20 33.14
CA LYS A 452 -18.13 6.50 33.79
C LYS A 452 -16.83 7.32 33.74
N SER A 453 -16.91 8.62 33.49
CA SER A 453 -15.75 9.53 33.58
C SER A 453 -15.32 9.63 35.05
N LEU A 454 -14.02 9.43 35.32
CA LEU A 454 -13.41 9.72 36.62
C LEU A 454 -13.31 11.22 36.85
#